data_AF-A0A1I4AZW5-F1
#
_entry.id   AF-A0A1I4AZW5-F1
#
_cell.length_a   1.000
_cell.length_b   1.000
_cell.length_c   1.000
_cell.angle_alpha   90.00
_cell.angle_beta   90.00
_cell.angle_gamma   90.00
#
_symmetry.space_group_name_H-M   'P 1'
#
loop_
_entity.id
_entity.type
_entity.pdbx_description
1 polymer ?
#
loop_
_entity_poly.entity_id
_entity_poly.type
_entity_poly.pdbx_seq_one_letter_code
_entity_poly.pdbx_strand_id
1 'polypeptide(L)'
;MRRHIRSLTARHEPRGQFLSHLKSGSGAILGMSLVGGLSSLTGLPLLIAPLGATAVLLFGQPASPLAQPMNIFAGYLIAAIVGVAAALAFPGAWWAAAIAVGIAIALMLMLRVTHPPAGALPLVATASPFQGATLFVVVLIGSASLVVLALIHHWIPPRVQYPRPVE
;
A
#
# COMPACT_ATOMS: atom_id res chain seq x y z
N MET A 1 8.96 -34.05 -5.25
CA MET A 1 9.80 -32.95 -5.80
C MET A 1 9.22 -32.28 -7.05
N ARG A 2 8.97 -32.99 -8.17
CA ARG A 2 8.45 -32.36 -9.43
C ARG A 2 7.11 -31.61 -9.30
N ARG A 3 6.17 -32.11 -8.47
CA ARG A 3 4.90 -31.40 -8.21
C ARG A 3 5.10 -30.08 -7.42
N HIS A 4 6.06 -30.07 -6.49
CA HIS A 4 6.38 -28.89 -5.68
C HIS A 4 7.07 -27.80 -6.52
N ILE A 5 7.91 -28.18 -7.48
CA ILE A 5 8.52 -27.23 -8.44
C ILE A 5 7.44 -26.65 -9.36
N ARG A 6 6.47 -27.47 -9.81
CA ARG A 6 5.35 -26.98 -10.62
C ARG A 6 4.46 -25.98 -9.86
N SER A 7 4.25 -26.15 -8.54
CA SER A 7 3.48 -25.17 -7.77
C SER A 7 4.20 -23.83 -7.60
N LEU A 8 5.54 -23.80 -7.62
CA LEU A 8 6.30 -22.54 -7.55
C LEU A 8 6.22 -21.71 -8.84
N THR A 9 6.08 -22.36 -10.00
CA THR A 9 6.06 -21.68 -11.31
C THR A 9 4.65 -21.54 -11.89
N ALA A 10 3.64 -22.15 -11.26
CA ALA A 10 2.24 -22.00 -11.64
C ALA A 10 1.75 -20.57 -11.37
N ARG A 11 1.03 -20.00 -12.34
CA ARG A 11 0.35 -18.71 -12.20
C ARG A 11 -1.00 -18.94 -11.55
N HIS A 12 -1.21 -18.35 -10.38
CA HIS A 12 -2.45 -18.51 -9.60
C HIS A 12 -3.43 -17.34 -9.82
N GLU A 13 -2.99 -16.25 -10.43
CA GLU A 13 -3.88 -15.14 -10.80
C GLU A 13 -4.87 -15.59 -11.89
N PRO A 14 -6.18 -15.31 -11.73
CA PRO A 14 -7.18 -15.57 -12.75
C PRO A 14 -6.84 -14.85 -14.06
N ARG A 15 -7.23 -15.45 -15.20
CA ARG A 15 -7.12 -14.76 -16.49
C ARG A 15 -8.12 -13.59 -16.54
N GLY A 16 -7.62 -12.37 -16.53
CA GLY A 16 -8.41 -11.16 -16.73
C GLY A 16 -8.59 -10.80 -18.21
N GLN A 17 -9.54 -9.90 -18.47
CA GLN A 17 -9.75 -9.32 -19.81
C GLN A 17 -8.70 -8.24 -20.08
N PHE A 18 -8.20 -8.15 -21.31
CA PHE A 18 -7.16 -7.18 -21.70
C PHE A 18 -7.54 -5.73 -21.34
N LEU A 19 -8.80 -5.35 -21.57
CA LEU A 19 -9.32 -4.02 -21.22
C LEU A 19 -9.26 -3.74 -19.71
N SER A 20 -9.55 -4.74 -18.87
CA SER A 20 -9.45 -4.57 -17.41
C SER A 20 -8.01 -4.31 -16.98
N HIS A 21 -7.03 -4.99 -17.59
CA HIS A 21 -5.61 -4.75 -17.29
C HIS A 21 -5.14 -3.37 -17.73
N LEU A 22 -5.53 -2.91 -18.93
CA LEU A 22 -5.24 -1.56 -19.39
C LEU A 22 -5.87 -0.51 -18.48
N LYS A 23 -7.12 -0.73 -18.06
CA LYS A 23 -7.81 0.12 -17.10
C LYS A 23 -7.02 0.19 -15.79
N SER A 24 -6.63 -0.95 -15.21
CA SER A 24 -5.83 -1.00 -13.97
C SER A 24 -4.51 -0.22 -14.11
N GLY A 25 -3.80 -0.40 -15.23
CA GLY A 25 -2.56 0.34 -15.52
C GLY A 25 -2.79 1.85 -15.62
N SER A 26 -3.87 2.27 -16.30
CA SER A 26 -4.23 3.69 -16.41
C SER A 26 -4.57 4.32 -15.05
N GLY A 27 -5.29 3.60 -14.18
CA GLY A 27 -5.58 4.02 -12.82
C GLY A 27 -4.31 4.22 -11.99
N ALA A 28 -3.35 3.29 -12.11
CA ALA A 28 -2.04 3.42 -11.46
C ALA A 28 -1.25 4.63 -11.98
N ILE A 29 -1.20 4.87 -13.30
CA ILE A 29 -0.54 6.05 -13.88
C ILE A 29 -1.17 7.33 -13.34
N LEU A 30 -2.49 7.43 -13.35
CA LEU A 30 -3.22 8.60 -12.85
C LEU A 30 -2.99 8.80 -11.34
N GLY A 31 -3.02 7.72 -10.56
CA GLY A 31 -2.79 7.76 -9.11
C GLY A 31 -1.38 8.19 -8.75
N MET A 32 -0.38 7.59 -9.39
CA MET A 32 1.02 7.95 -9.15
C MET A 32 1.35 9.34 -9.69
N SER A 33 0.73 9.77 -10.79
CA SER A 33 0.84 11.15 -11.29
C SER A 33 0.23 12.17 -10.32
N LEU A 34 -0.94 11.87 -9.73
CA LEU A 34 -1.55 12.71 -8.71
C LEU A 34 -0.66 12.83 -7.47
N VAL A 35 -0.18 11.71 -6.94
CA VAL A 35 0.71 11.66 -5.78
C VAL A 35 2.03 12.39 -6.07
N GLY A 36 2.62 12.18 -7.26
CA GLY A 36 3.84 12.87 -7.70
C GLY A 36 3.65 14.36 -7.91
N GLY A 37 2.53 14.78 -8.50
CA GLY A 37 2.18 16.19 -8.65
C GLY A 37 2.04 16.88 -7.29
N LEU A 38 1.33 16.26 -6.35
CA LEU A 38 1.23 16.75 -4.98
C LEU A 38 2.59 16.79 -4.28
N SER A 39 3.46 15.81 -4.52
CA SER A 39 4.84 15.80 -4.00
C SER A 39 5.61 17.02 -4.49
N SER A 40 5.56 17.31 -5.79
CA SER A 40 6.23 18.48 -6.39
C SER A 40 5.65 19.81 -5.89
N LEU A 41 4.34 19.90 -5.68
CA LEU A 41 3.68 21.13 -5.21
C LEU A 41 3.92 21.42 -3.73
N THR A 42 3.98 20.39 -2.90
CA THR A 42 4.10 20.54 -1.44
C THR A 42 5.53 20.43 -0.92
N GLY A 43 6.45 19.87 -1.73
CA GLY A 43 7.79 19.50 -1.29
C GLY A 43 7.84 18.26 -0.39
N LEU A 44 6.70 17.65 -0.07
CA LEU A 44 6.64 16.43 0.73
C LEU A 44 7.03 15.21 -0.13
N PRO A 45 7.78 14.23 0.40
CA PRO A 45 8.20 13.05 -0.35
C PRO A 45 7.05 12.03 -0.46
N LEU A 46 5.98 12.37 -1.19
CA LEU A 46 4.79 11.52 -1.31
C LEU A 46 5.02 10.27 -2.18
N LEU A 47 6.01 10.27 -3.08
CA LEU A 47 6.32 9.13 -3.93
C LEU A 47 7.18 8.07 -3.21
N ILE A 48 6.60 7.39 -2.23
CA ILE A 48 7.24 6.26 -1.56
C ILE A 48 6.79 4.91 -2.16
N ALA A 49 7.68 3.93 -2.17
CA ALA A 49 7.41 2.60 -2.74
C ALA A 49 6.14 1.90 -2.19
N PRO A 50 5.81 1.99 -0.89
CA PRO A 50 4.55 1.45 -0.36
C PRO A 50 3.30 1.95 -1.10
N LEU A 51 3.23 3.23 -1.46
CA LEU A 51 2.07 3.79 -2.15
C LEU A 51 1.93 3.25 -3.57
N GLY A 52 3.05 2.94 -4.24
CA GLY A 52 3.03 2.22 -5.52
C GLY A 52 2.39 0.83 -5.38
N ALA A 53 2.74 0.08 -4.33
CA ALA A 53 2.12 -1.22 -4.06
C ALA A 53 0.64 -1.09 -3.61
N THR A 54 0.26 0.00 -2.92
CA THR A 54 -1.14 0.34 -2.67
C THR A 54 -1.90 0.58 -3.97
N ALA A 55 -1.31 1.27 -4.96
CA ALA A 55 -1.92 1.46 -6.27
C ALA A 55 -2.14 0.12 -7.00
N VAL A 56 -1.22 -0.83 -6.90
CA VAL A 56 -1.40 -2.19 -7.44
C VAL A 56 -2.66 -2.85 -6.85
N LEU A 57 -2.86 -2.77 -5.53
CA LEU A 57 -4.05 -3.35 -4.91
C LEU A 57 -5.32 -2.58 -5.30
N LEU A 58 -5.30 -1.26 -5.22
CA LEU A 58 -6.47 -0.42 -5.51
C LEU A 58 -6.97 -0.59 -6.93
N PHE A 59 -6.08 -0.56 -7.92
CA PHE A 59 -6.46 -0.57 -9.34
C PHE A 59 -6.41 -1.96 -9.98
N GLY A 60 -5.52 -2.83 -9.52
CA GLY A 60 -5.35 -4.18 -10.05
C GLY A 60 -6.19 -5.24 -9.34
N GLN A 61 -6.42 -5.10 -8.03
CA GLN A 61 -7.16 -6.05 -7.22
C GLN A 61 -8.21 -5.36 -6.30
N PRO A 62 -9.10 -4.51 -6.84
CA PRO A 62 -10.06 -3.71 -6.06
C PRO A 62 -11.00 -4.55 -5.18
N ALA A 63 -11.34 -5.76 -5.61
CA ALA A 63 -12.21 -6.67 -4.87
C ALA A 63 -11.53 -7.32 -3.66
N SER A 64 -10.20 -7.20 -3.53
CA SER A 64 -9.46 -7.77 -2.42
C SER A 64 -9.88 -7.13 -1.09
N PRO A 65 -10.10 -7.92 -0.03
CA PRO A 65 -10.32 -7.36 1.32
C PRO A 65 -9.11 -6.53 1.79
N LEU A 66 -7.91 -6.79 1.25
CA LEU A 66 -6.68 -6.07 1.61
C LEU A 66 -6.57 -4.68 0.94
N ALA A 67 -7.42 -4.42 -0.06
CA ALA A 67 -7.50 -3.14 -0.77
C ALA A 67 -8.57 -2.20 -0.18
N GLN A 68 -9.30 -2.63 0.85
CA GLN A 68 -10.39 -1.82 1.42
C GLN A 68 -9.83 -0.61 2.19
N PRO A 69 -10.52 0.54 2.19
CA PRO A 69 -9.99 1.78 2.74
C PRO A 69 -9.55 1.68 4.21
N MET A 70 -10.30 0.95 5.04
CA MET A 70 -9.94 0.77 6.45
C MET A 70 -8.60 0.06 6.62
N ASN A 71 -8.35 -1.00 5.83
CA ASN A 71 -7.07 -1.71 5.84
C ASN A 71 -5.93 -0.77 5.43
N ILE A 72 -6.13 0.04 4.39
CA ILE A 72 -5.12 0.98 3.90
C ILE A 72 -4.73 1.97 5.01
N PHE A 73 -5.71 2.69 5.56
CA PHE A 73 -5.43 3.74 6.55
C PHE A 73 -4.91 3.16 7.87
N ALA A 74 -5.56 2.13 8.40
CA ALA A 74 -5.14 1.52 9.67
C ALA A 74 -3.79 0.80 9.53
N GLY A 75 -3.55 0.12 8.40
CA GLY A 75 -2.26 -0.52 8.13
C GLY A 75 -1.12 0.49 8.07
N TYR A 76 -1.30 1.60 7.34
CA TYR A 76 -0.29 2.67 7.31
C TYR A 76 -0.09 3.34 8.68
N LEU A 77 -1.15 3.56 9.45
CA LEU A 77 -1.05 4.11 10.81
C LEU A 77 -0.23 3.19 11.73
N ILE A 78 -0.56 1.89 11.78
CA ILE A 78 0.16 0.90 12.58
C ILE A 78 1.63 0.86 12.18
N ALA A 79 1.91 0.74 10.88
CA ALA A 79 3.26 0.64 10.37
C ALA A 79 4.07 1.93 10.60
N ALA A 80 3.44 3.10 10.54
CA ALA A 80 4.08 4.38 10.81
C ALA A 80 4.46 4.49 12.28
N ILE A 81 3.55 4.15 13.20
CA ILE A 81 3.81 4.16 14.65
C ILE A 81 4.98 3.24 14.98
N VAL A 82 4.92 1.98 14.53
CA VAL A 82 5.96 0.98 14.83
C VAL A 82 7.30 1.34 14.18
N GLY A 83 7.27 1.79 12.92
CA GLY A 83 8.47 2.21 12.20
C GLY A 83 9.17 3.41 12.83
N VAL A 84 8.41 4.45 13.19
CA VAL A 84 8.95 5.64 13.86
C VAL A 84 9.49 5.27 15.25
N ALA A 85 8.76 4.45 16.02
CA ALA A 85 9.23 3.99 17.33
C ALA A 85 10.58 3.25 17.22
N ALA A 86 10.74 2.38 16.22
CA ALA A 86 12.00 1.68 15.99
C ALA A 86 13.13 2.60 15.53
N ALA A 87 12.84 3.54 14.63
CA ALA A 87 13.83 4.52 14.15
C ALA A 87 14.36 5.41 15.29
N LEU A 88 13.49 5.79 16.23
CA LEU A 88 13.86 6.58 17.42
C LEU A 88 14.62 5.74 18.45
N ALA A 89 14.20 4.51 18.70
CA ALA A 89 14.81 3.64 19.72
C ALA A 89 16.19 3.12 19.29
N PHE A 90 16.38 2.83 17.99
CA PHE A 90 17.60 2.23 17.46
C PHE A 90 18.02 2.87 16.13
N PRO A 91 18.51 4.12 16.15
CA PRO A 91 18.88 4.85 14.93
C PRO A 91 19.96 4.11 14.12
N GLY A 92 19.74 3.93 12.81
CA GLY A 92 20.70 3.30 11.89
C GLY A 92 20.83 1.78 12.00
N ALA A 93 20.09 1.12 12.90
CA ALA A 93 20.14 -0.34 13.06
C ALA A 93 19.23 -1.05 12.05
N TRP A 94 19.82 -1.77 11.08
CA TRP A 94 19.06 -2.54 10.08
C TRP A 94 18.12 -3.57 10.71
N TRP A 95 18.52 -4.17 11.84
CA TRP A 95 17.73 -5.17 12.54
C TRP A 95 16.50 -4.56 13.23
N ALA A 96 16.54 -3.28 13.60
CA ALA A 96 15.39 -2.59 14.17
C ALA A 96 14.27 -2.45 13.13
N ALA A 97 14.64 -2.18 11.88
CA ALA A 97 13.71 -2.18 10.75
C ALA A 97 13.07 -3.56 10.55
N ALA A 98 13.87 -4.64 10.61
CA ALA A 98 13.38 -6.01 10.47
C ALA A 98 12.37 -6.39 11.58
N ILE A 99 12.69 -6.06 12.84
CA ILE A 99 11.79 -6.27 13.98
C ILE A 99 10.50 -5.45 13.81
N ALA A 100 10.63 -4.18 13.41
CA ALA A 100 9.49 -3.29 13.19
C ALA A 100 8.55 -3.79 12.09
N VAL A 101 9.08 -4.32 10.99
CA VAL A 101 8.27 -4.98 9.95
C VAL A 101 7.50 -6.17 10.53
N GLY A 102 8.17 -7.04 11.29
CA GLY A 102 7.52 -8.20 11.92
C GLY A 102 6.40 -7.81 12.88
N ILE A 103 6.64 -6.81 13.75
CA ILE A 103 5.65 -6.29 14.68
C ILE A 103 4.47 -5.65 13.94
N ALA A 104 4.72 -4.82 12.93
CA ALA A 104 3.66 -4.18 12.15
C ALA A 104 2.76 -5.21 11.47
N ILE A 105 3.35 -6.26 10.89
CA ILE A 105 2.60 -7.38 10.30
C ILE A 105 1.75 -8.09 11.35
N ALA A 106 2.33 -8.43 12.51
CA ALA A 106 1.60 -9.11 13.59
C ALA A 106 0.40 -8.28 14.07
N LEU A 107 0.59 -6.98 14.32
CA LEU A 107 -0.47 -6.08 14.78
C LEU A 107 -1.59 -5.92 13.73
N MET A 108 -1.23 -5.76 12.46
CA MET A 108 -2.20 -5.69 11.37
C MET A 108 -3.06 -6.96 11.29
N LEU A 109 -2.45 -8.15 11.45
CA LEU A 109 -3.14 -9.42 11.48
C LEU A 109 -4.07 -9.55 12.69
N MET A 110 -3.59 -9.20 13.89
CA MET A 110 -4.38 -9.22 15.12
C MET A 110 -5.61 -8.30 15.05
N LEU A 111 -5.44 -7.13 14.43
CA LEU A 111 -6.50 -6.13 14.27
C LEU A 111 -7.35 -6.33 13.01
N ARG A 112 -7.03 -7.35 12.18
CA ARG A 112 -7.73 -7.69 10.92
C ARG A 112 -7.75 -6.54 9.90
N VAL A 113 -6.72 -5.70 9.91
CA VAL A 113 -6.57 -4.53 9.02
C VAL A 113 -5.35 -4.66 8.12
N THR A 114 -4.98 -5.88 7.75
CA THR A 114 -3.81 -6.16 6.92
C THR A 114 -3.85 -5.40 5.62
N HIS A 115 -2.84 -4.54 5.42
CA HIS A 115 -2.52 -3.90 4.17
C HIS A 115 -1.05 -4.19 3.84
N PRO A 116 -0.77 -5.21 3.02
CA PRO A 116 0.60 -5.66 2.76
C PRO A 116 1.59 -4.55 2.34
N PRO A 117 1.20 -3.54 1.53
CA PRO A 117 2.07 -2.41 1.21
C PRO A 117 2.60 -1.66 2.44
N ALA A 118 1.77 -1.50 3.48
CA ALA A 118 2.19 -0.85 4.73
C ALA A 118 3.28 -1.63 5.47
N GLY A 119 3.41 -2.94 5.23
CA GLY A 119 4.49 -3.75 5.80
C GLY A 119 5.90 -3.29 5.39
N ALA A 120 6.05 -2.55 4.29
CA ALA A 120 7.32 -1.96 3.89
C ALA A 120 7.59 -0.57 4.51
N LEU A 121 6.59 0.05 5.14
CA LEU A 121 6.74 1.39 5.71
C LEU A 121 7.76 1.48 6.86
N PRO A 122 7.93 0.48 7.75
CA PRO A 122 8.97 0.55 8.77
C PRO A 122 10.38 0.66 8.18
N LEU A 123 10.63 0.03 7.02
CA LEU A 123 11.90 0.17 6.31
C LEU A 123 12.12 1.62 5.85
N VAL A 124 11.07 2.27 5.33
CA VAL A 124 11.09 3.69 4.95
C VAL A 124 11.37 4.56 6.18
N ALA A 125 10.70 4.30 7.30
CA ALA A 125 10.85 5.06 8.53
C ALA A 125 12.28 5.01 9.08
N THR A 126 12.92 3.84 9.04
CA THR A 126 14.30 3.66 9.54
C THR A 126 15.39 4.13 8.58
N ALA A 127 15.10 4.19 7.27
CA ALA A 127 16.08 4.57 6.25
C ALA A 127 16.00 6.06 5.83
N SER A 128 14.86 6.70 6.06
CA SER A 128 14.60 8.09 5.64
C SER A 128 15.06 9.10 6.70
N PRO A 129 15.59 10.27 6.28
CA PRO A 129 15.80 11.39 7.20
C PRO A 129 14.49 12.03 7.66
N PHE A 130 13.37 11.77 6.97
CA PHE A 130 12.05 12.30 7.33
C PHE A 130 11.31 11.29 8.22
N GLN A 131 11.16 11.63 9.50
CA GLN A 131 10.57 10.76 10.53
C GLN A 131 9.43 11.47 11.27
N GLY A 132 8.71 10.72 12.11
CA GLY A 132 7.65 11.26 12.95
C GLY A 132 6.44 11.75 12.14
N ALA A 133 6.01 12.97 12.42
CA ALA A 133 4.78 13.54 11.86
C ALA A 133 4.82 13.64 10.32
N THR A 134 5.98 13.92 9.72
CA THR A 134 6.12 14.02 8.26
C THR A 134 5.78 12.70 7.57
N LEU A 135 6.23 11.56 8.12
CA LEU A 135 5.92 10.25 7.56
C LEU A 135 4.42 9.97 7.63
N PHE A 136 3.77 10.33 8.74
CA PHE A 136 2.32 10.20 8.90
C PHE A 136 1.55 11.03 7.89
N VAL A 137 1.92 12.31 7.71
CA VAL A 137 1.32 13.20 6.71
C VAL A 137 1.51 12.65 5.30
N VAL A 138 2.72 12.16 4.98
CA VAL A 138 3.04 11.58 3.67
C VAL A 138 2.13 10.40 3.34
N VAL A 139 2.00 9.43 4.26
CA VAL A 139 1.17 8.25 4.01
C VAL A 139 -0.32 8.58 4.02
N LEU A 140 -0.76 9.53 4.86
CA LEU A 140 -2.15 9.95 4.91
C LEU A 140 -2.58 10.64 3.60
N ILE A 141 -1.83 11.64 3.16
CA ILE A 141 -2.12 12.36 1.90
C ILE A 141 -2.03 11.41 0.72
N GLY A 142 -0.96 10.62 0.63
CA GLY A 142 -0.75 9.69 -0.47
C GLY A 142 -1.85 8.63 -0.55
N SER A 143 -2.17 7.96 0.56
CA SER A 143 -3.20 6.92 0.59
C SER A 143 -4.60 7.48 0.37
N ALA A 144 -4.94 8.63 0.96
CA ALA A 144 -6.22 9.29 0.74
C ALA A 144 -6.41 9.68 -0.74
N SER A 145 -5.38 10.24 -1.36
CA SER A 145 -5.40 10.60 -2.78
C SER A 145 -5.66 9.38 -3.67
N LEU A 146 -4.97 8.27 -3.40
CA LEU A 146 -5.16 7.03 -4.14
C LEU A 146 -6.56 6.43 -3.91
N VAL A 147 -7.06 6.42 -2.67
CA VAL A 147 -8.40 5.91 -2.36
C VAL A 147 -9.48 6.74 -3.06
N VAL A 148 -9.41 8.07 -2.98
CA VAL A 148 -10.36 8.96 -3.67
C VAL A 148 -10.34 8.72 -5.18
N LEU A 149 -9.16 8.61 -5.77
CA LEU A 149 -9.06 8.31 -7.20
C LEU A 149 -9.61 6.92 -7.53
N ALA A 150 -9.35 5.92 -6.69
CA ALA A 150 -9.88 4.57 -6.87
C ALA A 150 -11.40 4.53 -6.79
N LEU A 151 -12.03 5.31 -5.90
CA LEU A 151 -13.48 5.46 -5.86
C LEU A 151 -14.02 5.92 -7.22
N ILE A 152 -13.43 6.96 -7.81
CA ILE A 152 -13.89 7.51 -9.10
C ILE A 152 -13.58 6.54 -10.25
N HIS A 153 -12.37 5.99 -10.28
CA HIS A 153 -11.86 5.15 -11.36
C HIS A 153 -12.68 3.86 -11.56
N HIS A 154 -13.21 3.28 -10.48
CA HIS A 154 -13.98 2.03 -10.58
C HIS A 154 -15.41 2.21 -11.10
N TRP A 155 -15.88 3.46 -11.24
CA TRP A 155 -17.18 3.79 -11.84
C TRP A 155 -17.13 3.77 -13.39
N ILE A 156 -15.92 3.87 -13.95
CA ILE A 156 -15.66 3.79 -15.40
C ILE A 156 -15.82 2.33 -15.86
N PRO A 157 -16.49 2.03 -16.99
CA PRO A 157 -16.57 0.66 -17.52
C PRO A 157 -15.18 0.06 -17.83
N PRO A 158 -14.94 -1.25 -17.62
CA PRO A 158 -15.80 -2.21 -16.92
C PRO A 158 -15.89 -1.86 -15.42
N ARG A 159 -17.12 -1.74 -14.91
CA ARG A 159 -17.38 -1.30 -13.55
C ARG A 159 -16.99 -2.38 -12.55
N VAL A 160 -16.40 -1.95 -11.45
CA VAL A 160 -16.13 -2.82 -10.29
C VAL A 160 -16.71 -2.13 -9.07
N GLN A 161 -17.37 -2.90 -8.20
CA GLN A 161 -17.87 -2.35 -6.96
C GLN A 161 -16.72 -2.12 -5.99
N TYR A 162 -16.41 -0.85 -5.71
CA TYR A 162 -15.41 -0.44 -4.75
C TYR A 162 -15.91 0.79 -3.97
N PRO A 163 -15.88 0.79 -2.63
CA PRO A 163 -15.44 -0.30 -1.74
C PRO A 163 -16.38 -1.51 -1.81
N ARG A 164 -15.93 -2.65 -1.28
CA ARG A 164 -16.77 -3.85 -1.20
C ARG A 164 -17.89 -3.66 -0.15
N PRO A 165 -19.12 -4.10 -0.41
CA PRO A 165 -20.19 -4.13 0.60
C PRO A 165 -19.81 -4.99 1.81
N VAL A 166 -20.35 -4.64 2.98
CA VAL A 166 -20.30 -5.50 4.16
C VAL A 166 -21.30 -6.64 3.95
N GLU A 167 -20.83 -7.88 4.04
CA GLU A 167 -21.66 -9.10 4.05
C GLU A 167 -22.15 -9.42 5.45
#